data_AF-A0A3M1GLQ0-F1
#
_entry.id   AF-A0A3M1GLQ0-F1
#
_cell.length_a   1.000
_cell.length_b   1.000
_cell.length_c   1.000
_cell.angle_alpha   90.00
_cell.angle_beta   90.00
_cell.angle_gamma   90.00
#
_symmetry.space_group_name_H-M   'P 1'
#
loop_
_entity.id
_entity.type
_entity.pdbx_description
1 polymer ?
#
loop_
_entity_poly.entity_id
_entity_poly.type
_entity_poly.pdbx_seq_one_letter_code
_entity_poly.pdbx_strand_id
1 'polypeptide(L)' 'MKVYLDVVAGPYQGEHFKAYVTSGVKTTIGRAPDNDIAFPATPTVSNHHAYLTNQNGVLVLIDNGS' A
#
# COMPACT_ATOMS: atom_id res chain seq x y z
N MET A 1 -5.78 -12.12 6.11
CA MET A 1 -6.33 -12.20 4.74
C MET A 1 -5.21 -11.98 3.74
N LYS A 2 -5.14 -12.78 2.68
CA LYS A 2 -4.17 -12.58 1.60
C LYS A 2 -4.80 -11.69 0.53
N VAL A 3 -4.10 -10.65 0.09
CA VAL A 3 -4.55 -9.75 -0.97
C VAL A 3 -3.46 -9.58 -2.02
N TYR A 4 -3.88 -9.26 -3.25
CA TYR A 4 -3.02 -8.91 -4.36
C TYR A 4 -3.37 -7.50 -4.81
N LEU A 5 -2.36 -6.69 -5.06
CA LEU A 5 -2.48 -5.30 -5.49
C LEU A 5 -1.73 -5.15 -6.80
N ASP A 6 -2.44 -4.69 -7.83
CA ASP A 6 -1.88 -4.50 -9.17
C ASP A 6 -1.70 -3.01 -9.42
N VAL A 7 -0.50 -2.62 -9.86
CA VAL A 7 -0.24 -1.24 -10.27
C VAL A 7 -0.75 -1.07 -11.70
N VAL A 8 -1.89 -0.40 -11.84
CA VAL A 8 -2.55 -0.25 -13.14
C VAL A 8 -1.99 0.89 -13.99
N ALA A 9 -1.27 1.85 -13.39
CA ALA A 9 -0.71 3.01 -14.07
C ALA A 9 0.49 3.60 -13.31
N GLY A 10 1.30 4.38 -14.03
CA GLY A 10 2.48 5.06 -13.49
C GLY A 10 3.80 4.30 -13.75
N PRO A 11 4.91 4.77 -13.18
CA PRO A 11 6.25 4.21 -13.43
C PRO A 11 6.41 2.73 -13.08
N TYR A 12 5.57 2.21 -12.18
CA TYR A 12 5.56 0.82 -11.71
C TYR A 12 4.42 0.01 -12.33
N GLN A 13 3.81 0.48 -13.44
CA GLN A 13 2.69 -0.20 -14.08
C GLN A 13 3.02 -1.66 -14.41
N GLY A 14 2.10 -2.56 -14.09
CA GLY A 14 2.25 -4.00 -14.26
C GLY A 14 2.99 -4.69 -13.11
N GLU A 15 3.45 -3.95 -12.09
CA GLU A 15 3.92 -4.58 -10.86
C GLU A 15 2.77 -5.12 -10.02
N HIS A 16 3.05 -6.21 -9.31
CA HIS A 16 2.09 -6.94 -8.50
C HIS A 16 2.65 -7.12 -7.10
N PHE A 17 1.91 -6.66 -6.09
CA PHE A 17 2.28 -6.82 -4.69
C PHE A 17 1.37 -7.83 -4.02
N LYS A 18 1.98 -8.73 -3.23
CA LYS A 18 1.26 -9.66 -2.37
C LYS A 18 1.38 -9.19 -0.94
N ALA A 19 0.24 -8.91 -0.30
CA ALA A 19 0.21 -8.52 1.10
C ALA A 19 -0.63 -9.47 1.96
N TYR A 20 -0.22 -9.60 3.22
CA TYR A 20 -0.98 -10.31 4.24
C TYR A 20 -1.54 -9.30 5.22
N VAL A 21 -2.83 -9.00 5.08
CA VAL A 21 -3.52 -8.02 5.92
C VAL A 21 -4.21 -8.75 7.06
N THR A 22 -3.74 -8.53 8.28
CA THR A 22 -4.31 -9.05 9.52
C THR A 22 -4.95 -7.92 10.33
N SER A 23 -5.85 -8.28 11.23
CA SER A 23 -6.48 -7.29 12.12
C SER A 23 -5.41 -6.63 13.01
N GLY A 24 -5.48 -5.31 13.15
CA GLY A 24 -4.54 -4.53 13.96
C GLY A 24 -3.16 -4.30 13.34
N VAL A 25 -2.89 -4.84 12.15
CA VAL A 25 -1.64 -4.58 11.40
C VAL A 25 -1.94 -3.67 10.21
N LYS A 26 -1.02 -2.75 9.93
CA LYS A 26 -1.07 -1.87 8.76
C LYS A 26 -0.05 -2.36 7.75
N THR A 27 -0.48 -2.55 6.51
CA THR A 27 0.42 -2.69 5.36
C THR A 27 0.61 -1.30 4.76
N THR A 28 1.80 -0.73 4.89
CA THR A 28 2.08 0.66 4.51
C THR A 28 2.44 0.78 3.02
N ILE A 29 1.98 1.87 2.40
CA ILE A 29 2.18 2.18 0.99
C ILE A 29 2.70 3.61 0.88
N GLY A 30 3.85 3.80 0.22
CA GLY A 30 4.41 5.14 0.07
C GLY A 30 5.70 5.16 -0.73
N ARG A 31 6.28 6.34 -0.90
CA ARG A 31 7.54 6.52 -1.64
C ARG A 31 8.77 6.15 -0.81
N ALA A 32 8.71 6.28 0.51
CA ALA A 32 9.85 5.99 1.36
C ALA A 32 10.15 4.47 1.37
N PRO A 33 11.43 4.06 1.46
CA PRO A 33 11.83 2.66 1.35
C PRO A 33 11.47 1.81 2.58
N ASP A 34 10.98 2.43 3.65
CA ASP A 34 10.53 1.77 4.89
C ASP A 34 9.05 1.37 4.87
N ASN A 35 8.33 1.61 3.76
CA ASN A 35 6.99 1.06 3.58
C ASN A 35 7.04 -0.40 3.15
N ASP A 36 6.01 -1.17 3.50
CA ASP A 36 5.85 -2.55 3.02
C ASP A 36 5.74 -2.62 1.50
N ILE A 37 5.09 -1.62 0.89
CA ILE A 37 4.99 -1.41 -0.55
C ILE A 37 5.57 -0.02 -0.86
N ALA A 38 6.81 -0.02 -1.36
CA ALA A 38 7.56 1.19 -1.62
C ALA A 38 7.59 1.55 -3.12
N PHE A 39 7.28 2.80 -3.45
CA PHE A 39 7.35 3.36 -4.81
C PHE A 39 8.39 4.50 -4.90
N PRO A 40 9.70 4.20 -4.85
CA PRO A 40 10.75 5.23 -4.72
C PRO A 40 10.83 6.23 -5.88
N ALA A 41 10.45 5.83 -7.10
CA ALA A 41 10.53 6.66 -8.31
C ALA A 41 9.27 7.52 -8.60
N THR A 42 8.27 7.54 -7.70
CA THR A 42 7.01 8.29 -7.92
C THR A 42 6.92 9.54 -7.04
N PRO A 43 7.37 10.73 -7.48
CA PRO A 43 7.39 11.93 -6.65
C PRO A 43 6.00 12.41 -6.20
N THR A 44 4.94 12.03 -6.92
CA THR A 44 3.55 12.30 -6.56
C THR A 44 3.02 11.44 -5.42
N VAL A 45 3.75 10.40 -5.01
CA VAL A 45 3.42 9.57 -3.86
C VAL A 45 4.16 10.12 -2.64
N SER A 46 3.41 10.41 -1.59
CA SER A 46 3.93 10.85 -0.29
C SER A 46 4.78 9.77 0.36
N ASN A 47 5.69 10.14 1.27
CA ASN A 47 6.58 9.18 1.92
C ASN A 47 5.81 8.05 2.61
N HIS A 48 4.68 8.37 3.28
CA HIS A 48 3.74 7.40 3.86
C HIS A 48 2.32 7.76 3.40
N HIS A 49 2.00 7.41 2.15
CA HIS A 49 0.83 7.91 1.43
C HIS A 49 -0.47 7.27 1.92
N ALA A 50 -0.52 5.95 2.03
CA ALA A 50 -1.70 5.22 2.46
C ALA A 50 -1.30 3.93 3.19
N TYR A 51 -2.29 3.25 3.78
CA TYR A 51 -2.09 1.91 4.30
C TYR A 51 -3.36 1.06 4.18
N LEU A 52 -3.16 -0.25 4.06
CA LEU A 52 -4.22 -1.25 4.12
C LEU A 52 -4.32 -1.81 5.53
N THR A 53 -5.54 -2.07 5.99
CA THR A 53 -5.77 -2.78 7.24
C THR A 53 -7.03 -3.62 7.16
N ASN A 54 -7.15 -4.62 8.03
CA ASN A 54 -8.35 -5.42 8.18
C ASN A 54 -9.10 -4.93 9.43
N GLN A 55 -10.28 -4.35 9.23
CA GLN A 55 -11.16 -3.92 10.30
C GLN A 55 -12.33 -4.90 10.39
N ASN A 56 -12.28 -5.82 11.36
CA ASN A 56 -13.35 -6.79 11.63
C ASN A 56 -13.79 -7.61 10.40
N GLY A 57 -12.83 -8.06 9.60
CA GLY A 57 -13.07 -8.84 8.37
C GLY A 57 -13.18 -7.99 7.11
N VAL A 58 -13.26 -6.66 7.23
CA VAL A 58 -13.36 -5.73 6.11
C VAL A 58 -11.97 -5.24 5.72
N LEU A 59 -11.62 -5.35 4.43
CA LEU A 59 -10.41 -4.70 3.89
C LEU A 59 -10.66 -3.21 3.75
N VAL A 60 -9.82 -2.39 4.37
CA VAL A 60 -9.91 -0.93 4.29
C VAL A 60 -8.59 -0.38 3.80
N LEU A 61 -8.65 0.48 2.78
CA LEU A 61 -7.56 1.35 2.36
C LEU A 61 -7.78 2.73 2.97
N ILE A 62 -6.78 3.25 3.66
CA ILE A 62 -6.85 4.53 4.36
C ILE A 62 -5.74 5.43 3.84
N ASP A 63 -6.13 6.59 3.34
CA ASP A 63 -5.21 7.69 3.04
C ASP A 63 -4.61 8.23 4.35
N ASN A 64 -3.32 8.57 4.32
CA ASN A 64 -2.57 9.02 5.50
C ASN A 64 -2.17 10.50 5.41
N GLY A 65 -3.06 11.32 4.85
CA GLY A 65 -2.87 12.76 4.72
C GLY A 65 -1.98 13.13 3.54
N SER A 66 -2.19 12.45 2.41
CA SER A 66 -1.38 12.64 1.21
C SER A 66 -1.72 13.89 0.40
#